data_AF-A0A1S8A7S4-F1
#
_entry.id   AF-A0A1S8A7S4-F1
#
_cell.length_a   1.000
_cell.length_b   1.000
_cell.length_c   1.000
_cell.angle_alpha   90.00
_cell.angle_beta   90.00
_cell.angle_gamma   90.00
#
_symmetry.space_group_name_H-M   'P 1'
#
loop_
_entity.id
_entity.type
_entity.pdbx_description
1 polymer ?
#
loop_
_entity_poly.entity_id
_entity_poly.type
_entity_poly.pdbx_seq_one_letter_code
_entity_poly.pdbx_strand_id
1 'polypeptide(L)' 'MQILQFISILACAMATAEARATLGWACSNPGTYDCTDGYGQQIAVCNGHWQLSADCSPGFCIWPAGYATPLCG' A
#
# COMPACT_ATOMS: atom_id res chain seq x y z
N MET A 1 -37.67 -13.96 26.41
CA MET A 1 -36.94 -13.67 25.16
C MET A 1 -36.00 -12.48 25.42
N GLN A 2 -34.78 -12.67 25.96
CA GLN A 2 -33.89 -11.51 26.24
C GLN A 2 -32.42 -11.87 26.56
N ILE A 3 -31.67 -12.59 25.72
CA ILE A 3 -30.21 -12.76 25.96
C ILE A 3 -29.39 -12.87 24.65
N LEU A 4 -29.69 -12.05 23.63
CA LEU A 4 -29.05 -12.13 22.31
C LEU A 4 -28.32 -10.83 21.87
N GLN A 5 -27.81 -10.03 22.82
CA GLN A 5 -27.29 -8.68 22.50
C GLN A 5 -25.76 -8.49 22.57
N PHE A 6 -24.97 -9.55 22.74
CA PHE A 6 -23.50 -9.44 22.70
C PHE A 6 -22.97 -9.62 21.27
N ILE A 7 -23.42 -8.76 20.34
CA ILE A 7 -22.90 -8.71 18.98
C ILE A 7 -21.56 -7.96 19.01
N SER A 8 -20.49 -8.75 18.99
CA SER A 8 -19.33 -8.61 18.12
C SER A 8 -19.07 -7.22 17.54
N ILE A 9 -18.28 -6.40 18.23
CA ILE A 9 -17.57 -5.30 17.58
C ILE A 9 -16.09 -5.45 17.91
N LEU A 10 -15.50 -6.55 17.40
CA LEU A 10 -14.06 -6.65 17.24
C LEU A 10 -13.72 -5.78 16.03
N ALA A 11 -13.45 -4.50 16.28
CA ALA A 11 -12.94 -3.60 15.25
C ALA A 11 -11.59 -4.16 14.77
N CYS A 12 -11.59 -4.81 13.61
CA CYS A 12 -10.38 -5.07 12.84
C CYS A 12 -9.81 -3.71 12.44
N ALA A 13 -9.01 -3.11 13.32
CA ALA A 13 -8.04 -2.11 12.93
C ALA A 13 -7.04 -2.81 12.01
N MET A 14 -7.38 -2.87 10.71
CA MET A 14 -6.41 -3.17 9.67
C MET A 14 -5.48 -1.97 9.64
N ALA A 15 -4.49 -1.97 10.53
CA ALA A 15 -3.24 -1.30 10.24
C ALA A 15 -2.76 -1.94 8.95
N THR A 16 -3.03 -1.27 7.82
CA THR A 16 -2.28 -1.53 6.60
C THR A 16 -0.87 -1.15 6.98
N ALA A 17 -0.10 -2.13 7.44
CA ALA A 17 1.34 -2.06 7.35
C ALA A 17 1.57 -1.81 5.85
N GLU A 18 1.79 -0.54 5.51
CA GLU A 18 2.17 -0.08 4.19
C GLU A 18 3.55 -0.69 3.95
N ALA A 19 3.51 -1.96 3.56
CA ALA A 19 4.65 -2.76 3.20
C ALA A 19 5.18 -2.14 1.92
N ARG A 20 6.18 -1.26 2.09
CA ARG A 20 6.84 -0.62 0.97
C ARG A 20 7.35 -1.66 -0.01
N ALA A 21 7.37 -1.27 -1.28
CA ALA A 21 7.75 -2.15 -2.37
C ALA A 21 9.27 -2.18 -2.56
N THR A 22 9.87 -3.35 -2.36
CA THR A 22 11.28 -3.56 -2.74
C THR A 22 11.35 -4.00 -4.19
N LEU A 23 11.95 -3.18 -5.06
CA LEU A 23 12.10 -3.51 -6.47
C LEU A 23 12.79 -4.88 -6.66
N GLY A 24 12.23 -5.69 -7.56
CA GLY A 24 12.67 -7.06 -7.83
C GLY A 24 12.11 -8.12 -6.87
N TRP A 25 11.52 -7.74 -5.74
CA TRP A 25 10.92 -8.72 -4.82
C TRP A 25 9.58 -9.22 -5.32
N ALA A 26 9.24 -10.45 -4.97
CA ALA A 26 7.95 -11.04 -5.31
C ALA A 26 6.81 -10.23 -4.68
N CYS A 27 5.71 -10.10 -5.43
CA CYS A 27 4.52 -9.40 -4.98
C CYS A 27 3.27 -10.22 -5.32
N SER A 28 2.27 -10.21 -4.44
CA SER A 28 1.14 -11.15 -4.52
C SER A 28 -0.04 -10.66 -5.36
N ASN A 29 -0.16 -9.35 -5.59
CA ASN A 29 -1.33 -8.77 -6.25
C ASN A 29 -0.94 -7.95 -7.48
N PRO A 30 -0.91 -8.56 -8.68
CA PRO A 30 -0.56 -7.87 -9.91
C PRO A 30 -1.44 -6.63 -10.14
N GLY A 31 -0.84 -5.54 -10.63
CA GLY A 31 -1.51 -4.27 -10.88
C GLY A 31 -1.62 -3.35 -9.66
N THR A 32 -1.18 -3.76 -8.46
CA THR A 32 -1.08 -2.83 -7.33
C THR A 32 0.15 -1.95 -7.45
N TYR A 33 0.03 -0.74 -6.92
CA TYR A 33 1.11 0.24 -6.87
C TYR A 33 1.46 0.52 -5.42
N ASP A 34 2.73 0.71 -5.12
CA ASP A 34 3.20 1.10 -3.79
C ASP A 34 4.44 1.98 -3.87
N CYS A 35 4.79 2.67 -2.78
CA CYS A 35 6.02 3.43 -2.68
C CYS A 35 7.19 2.49 -2.42
N THR A 36 8.35 2.78 -3.02
CA THR A 36 9.54 1.96 -2.77
C THR A 36 10.11 2.13 -1.38
N ASP A 37 10.76 1.08 -0.85
CA ASP A 37 11.55 1.17 0.38
C ASP A 37 12.85 1.96 0.18
N GLY A 38 13.42 2.41 1.30
CA GLY A 38 14.70 3.12 1.34
C GLY A 38 14.61 4.61 0.99
N TYR A 39 13.82 5.00 -0.02
CA TYR A 39 13.80 6.39 -0.47
C TYR A 39 12.42 6.96 -0.75
N GLY A 40 11.38 6.15 -0.97
CA GLY A 40 10.02 6.66 -1.18
C GLY A 40 9.96 7.78 -2.22
N GLN A 41 10.89 7.84 -3.17
CA GLN A 41 10.93 8.79 -4.29
C GLN A 41 10.45 8.13 -5.57
N GLN A 42 9.99 6.88 -5.47
CA GLN A 42 9.63 6.06 -6.61
C GLN A 42 8.34 5.33 -6.30
N ILE A 43 7.54 5.16 -7.34
CA ILE A 43 6.35 4.33 -7.33
C ILE A 43 6.73 3.02 -8.00
N ALA A 44 6.43 1.90 -7.35
CA ALA A 44 6.54 0.57 -7.92
C ALA A 44 5.16 0.05 -8.34
N VAL A 45 5.13 -0.82 -9.34
CA VAL A 45 3.96 -1.60 -9.76
C VAL A 45 4.25 -3.09 -9.59
N CYS A 46 3.28 -3.86 -9.10
CA CYS A 46 3.39 -5.30 -8.99
C CYS A 46 3.03 -5.99 -10.31
N ASN A 47 3.92 -6.81 -10.84
CA ASN A 47 3.67 -7.65 -12.02
C ASN A 47 4.30 -9.04 -11.84
N GLY A 48 3.95 -9.69 -10.73
CA GLY A 48 4.62 -10.90 -10.21
C GLY A 48 5.86 -10.58 -9.37
N HIS A 49 6.59 -9.52 -9.73
CA HIS A 49 7.60 -8.87 -8.91
C HIS A 49 7.38 -7.35 -8.92
N TRP A 50 7.86 -6.64 -7.91
CA TRP A 50 7.83 -5.19 -7.86
C TRP A 50 8.77 -4.60 -8.93
N GLN A 51 8.24 -3.72 -9.77
CA GLN A 51 8.98 -3.06 -10.83
C GLN A 51 8.81 -1.55 -10.74
N LEU A 52 9.80 -0.79 -11.17
CA LEU A 52 9.73 0.68 -11.15
C LEU A 52 8.63 1.13 -12.13
N SER A 53 7.67 1.90 -11.62
CA SER A 53 6.61 2.51 -12.41
C SER A 53 6.88 3.99 -12.71
N ALA A 54 7.41 4.73 -11.73
CA ALA A 54 7.74 6.15 -11.88
C ALA A 54 8.84 6.57 -10.92
N ASP A 55 9.69 7.50 -11.35
CA ASP A 55 10.63 8.22 -10.50
C ASP A 55 10.09 9.64 -10.25
N CYS A 56 10.00 10.03 -8.99
CA CYS A 56 9.42 11.28 -8.55
C CYS A 56 10.47 12.37 -8.30
N SER A 57 11.77 12.13 -8.53
CA SER A 57 12.84 13.07 -8.17
C SER A 57 12.68 14.43 -8.89
N PRO A 58 12.79 15.56 -8.18
CA PRO A 58 13.28 15.71 -6.79
C PRO A 58 12.23 15.52 -5.68
N GLY A 59 10.98 15.19 -6.01
CA GLY A 59 9.88 14.94 -5.09
C GLY A 59 9.81 13.53 -4.52
N PHE A 60 8.69 13.19 -3.89
CA PHE A 60 8.49 11.94 -3.16
C PHE A 60 7.19 11.23 -3.54
N CYS A 61 7.21 9.91 -3.48
CA CYS A 61 6.04 9.05 -3.47
C CYS A 61 5.25 9.27 -2.18
N ILE A 62 3.96 9.54 -2.33
CA ILE A 62 3.02 9.77 -1.25
C ILE A 62 1.82 8.84 -1.37
N TRP A 63 1.28 8.44 -0.21
CA TRP A 63 -0.03 7.78 -0.07
C TRP A 63 -1.05 8.75 0.54
N PRO A 64 -1.63 9.65 -0.26
CA PRO A 64 -2.64 10.56 0.24
C PRO A 64 -3.91 9.81 0.64
N ALA A 65 -4.49 10.21 1.78
CA ALA A 65 -5.72 9.62 2.29
C ALA A 65 -6.84 9.72 1.25
N GLY A 66 -7.52 8.60 1.00
CA GLY A 66 -8.62 8.50 0.03
C GLY A 66 -8.21 8.18 -1.40
N TYR A 67 -6.92 7.99 -1.68
CA TYR A 67 -6.44 7.55 -3.01
C TYR A 67 -6.24 6.03 -3.05
N ALA A 68 -6.55 5.44 -4.21
CA ALA A 68 -6.37 4.02 -4.45
C ALA A 68 -4.93 3.64 -4.83
N THR A 69 -4.11 4.63 -5.21
CA THR A 69 -2.73 4.44 -5.68
C THR A 69 -1.84 5.59 -5.19
N PRO A 70 -0.53 5.34 -4.99
CA PRO A 70 0.42 6.38 -4.64
C PRO A 70 0.64 7.38 -5.79
N LEU A 71 1.11 8.57 -5.44
CA LEU A 71 1.35 9.69 -6.37
C LEU A 71 2.75 10.28 -6.16
N CYS A 72 3.28 10.99 -7.15
CA CYS A 72 4.44 11.86 -6.96
C CYS A 72 3.98 13.24 -6.44
N GLY A 73 4.65 13.75 -5.41
CA GLY A 73 4.40 15.08 -4.81
C GLY A 73 5.68 15.84 -4.47
#